data_AF-A0A9W7L8D3-F1
#
_entry.id   AF-A0A9W7L8D3-F1
#
_cell.length_a   1.000
_cell.length_b   1.000
_cell.length_c   1.000
_cell.angle_alpha   90.00
_cell.angle_beta   90.00
_cell.angle_gamma   90.00
#
_symmetry.space_group_name_H-M   'P 1'
#
loop_
_entity.id
_entity.type
_entity.pdbx_description
1 polymer ?
#
loop_
_entity_poly.entity_id
_entity_poly.type
_entity_poly.pdbx_seq_one_letter_code
_entity_poly.pdbx_strand_id
1 'polypeptide(L)'
;MMSPKLITLVIISAIFIQLTNAGYAPNAAPELPDGFCPKDTGMLTRTTGECMCKNEGKEACQGSKCQYAYGTSFYHYSCEDCKCV
;
A
#
# COMPACT_ATOMS: atom_id res chain seq x y z
N MET A 1 -8.06 42.67 -16.43
CA MET A 1 -6.96 42.40 -15.47
C MET A 1 -7.56 41.73 -14.24
N MET A 2 -7.08 40.54 -13.91
CA MET A 2 -7.67 39.72 -12.83
C MET A 2 -7.05 40.11 -11.49
N SER A 3 -7.87 40.29 -10.45
CA SER A 3 -7.40 40.72 -9.12
C SER A 3 -6.48 39.68 -8.50
N PRO A 4 -5.36 40.05 -7.84
CA PRO A 4 -4.43 39.12 -7.22
C PRO A 4 -5.11 38.21 -6.18
N LYS A 5 -6.17 38.69 -5.51
CA LYS A 5 -6.99 37.87 -4.59
C LYS A 5 -7.73 36.74 -5.30
N LEU A 6 -8.17 36.97 -6.54
CA LEU A 6 -8.87 35.96 -7.34
C LEU A 6 -7.90 34.87 -7.83
N ILE A 7 -6.67 35.27 -8.17
CA ILE A 7 -5.61 34.34 -8.58
C ILE A 7 -5.23 33.41 -7.42
N THR A 8 -5.05 33.94 -6.21
CA THR A 8 -4.74 33.12 -5.03
C THR A 8 -5.85 32.11 -4.75
N LEU A 9 -7.12 32.51 -4.88
CA LEU A 9 -8.26 31.63 -4.60
C LEU A 9 -8.32 30.48 -5.62
N VAL A 10 -8.07 30.75 -6.90
CA VAL A 10 -8.02 29.73 -7.97
C VAL A 10 -6.89 28.72 -7.73
N ILE A 11 -5.70 29.19 -7.31
CA ILE A 11 -4.56 28.30 -7.03
C ILE A 11 -4.88 27.37 -5.85
N ILE A 12 -5.44 27.92 -4.77
CA ILE A 12 -5.84 27.12 -3.60
C ILE A 12 -6.88 26.06 -4.01
N SER A 13 -7.92 26.46 -4.75
CA SER A 13 -8.95 25.52 -5.23
C SER A 13 -8.36 24.39 -6.09
N ALA A 14 -7.41 24.71 -6.98
CA ALA A 14 -6.76 23.70 -7.82
C ALA A 14 -5.93 22.68 -7.01
N ILE A 15 -5.29 23.10 -5.92
CA ILE A 15 -4.53 22.21 -5.04
C ILE A 15 -5.45 21.24 -4.29
N PHE A 16 -6.60 21.71 -3.79
CA PHE A 16 -7.54 20.86 -3.06
C PHE A 16 -8.20 19.77 -3.93
N ILE A 17 -8.38 20.00 -5.24
CA ILE A 17 -8.97 19.02 -6.15
C ILE A 17 -8.05 17.80 -6.37
N GLN A 18 -6.73 17.97 -6.29
CA GLN A 18 -5.78 16.88 -6.51
C GLN A 18 -5.63 15.93 -5.31
N LEU A 19 -6.11 16.31 -4.13
CA LEU A 19 -5.95 15.53 -2.89
C LEU A 19 -7.03 14.46 -2.68
N THR A 20 -8.05 14.38 -3.53
CA THR A 20 -9.23 13.51 -3.30
C THR A 20 -9.09 12.08 -3.81
N ASN A 21 -8.00 11.73 -4.51
CA ASN A 21 -7.87 10.44 -5.18
C ASN A 21 -7.09 9.36 -4.42
N ALA A 22 -6.80 9.55 -3.13
CA ALA A 22 -5.85 8.71 -2.38
C ALA A 22 -6.47 7.56 -1.53
N GLY A 23 -7.78 7.27 -1.64
CA GLY A 23 -8.49 6.38 -0.70
C GLY A 23 -9.16 5.13 -1.26
N TYR A 24 -9.10 4.88 -2.57
CA TYR A 24 -9.83 3.76 -3.18
C TYR A 24 -9.00 2.47 -3.17
N ALA A 25 -9.41 1.47 -2.38
CA ALA A 25 -8.88 0.13 -2.47
C ALA A 25 -9.57 -0.63 -3.62
N PRO A 26 -8.83 -1.33 -4.50
CA PRO A 26 -9.42 -2.15 -5.55
C PRO A 26 -10.40 -3.20 -5.02
N ASN A 27 -11.38 -3.61 -5.81
CA ASN A 27 -12.33 -4.67 -5.41
C ASN A 27 -11.71 -6.09 -5.45
N ALA A 28 -10.58 -6.24 -6.12
CA ALA A 28 -9.86 -7.49 -6.26
C ALA A 28 -8.35 -7.24 -6.30
N ALA A 29 -7.58 -8.18 -5.76
CA ALA A 29 -6.14 -8.20 -5.89
C ALA A 29 -5.71 -8.31 -7.37
N PRO A 30 -4.54 -7.76 -7.75
CA PRO A 30 -3.95 -7.99 -9.06
C PRO A 30 -3.56 -9.46 -9.25
N GLU A 31 -3.22 -9.85 -10.48
CA GLU A 31 -2.57 -11.14 -10.73
C GLU A 31 -1.19 -11.15 -10.06
N LEU A 32 -0.91 -12.19 -9.29
CA LEU A 32 0.30 -12.31 -8.48
C LEU A 32 1.16 -13.49 -8.97
N PRO A 33 2.49 -13.41 -8.82
CA PRO A 33 3.38 -14.53 -9.12
C PRO A 33 3.02 -15.77 -8.32
N ASP A 34 3.22 -16.95 -8.94
CA ASP A 34 3.07 -18.22 -8.23
C ASP A 34 3.98 -18.26 -7.00
N GLY A 35 3.42 -18.68 -5.87
CA GLY A 35 4.15 -18.77 -4.61
C GLY A 35 4.49 -17.42 -3.96
N PHE A 36 3.96 -16.29 -4.47
CA PHE A 36 4.20 -14.96 -3.89
C PHE A 36 3.94 -14.90 -2.38
N CYS A 37 2.86 -15.54 -1.92
CA CYS A 37 2.51 -15.61 -0.50
C CYS A 37 2.30 -17.08 -0.09
N PRO A 38 3.34 -17.75 0.41
CA PRO A 38 3.24 -19.14 0.85
C PRO A 38 2.19 -19.27 1.96
N LYS A 39 1.25 -20.21 1.80
CA LYS A 39 0.11 -20.38 2.73
C LYS A 39 0.53 -20.87 4.12
N ASP A 40 1.73 -21.41 4.26
CA ASP A 40 2.34 -21.84 5.51
C ASP A 40 2.79 -20.63 6.34
N THR A 41 3.42 -19.63 5.72
CA THR A 41 4.02 -18.47 6.42
C THR A 41 3.18 -17.18 6.34
N GLY A 42 2.24 -17.07 5.40
CA GLY A 42 1.45 -15.86 5.19
C GLY A 42 0.01 -16.07 4.72
N MET A 43 -0.68 -14.94 4.55
CA MET A 43 -2.05 -14.83 4.05
C MET A 43 -2.16 -13.68 3.04
N LEU A 44 -2.73 -13.97 1.87
CA LEU A 44 -2.96 -12.95 0.85
C LEU A 44 -4.16 -12.06 1.20
N THR A 45 -4.00 -10.74 1.11
CA THR A 45 -5.14 -9.82 1.21
C THR A 45 -6.00 -9.91 -0.06
N ARG A 46 -7.32 -9.83 0.13
CA ARG A 46 -8.29 -10.03 -0.96
C ARG A 46 -8.26 -8.92 -2.02
N THR A 47 -7.92 -7.70 -1.63
CA THR A 47 -8.12 -6.48 -2.42
C THR A 47 -6.81 -5.78 -2.78
N THR A 48 -5.82 -5.77 -1.88
CA THR A 48 -4.55 -5.07 -2.08
C THR A 48 -3.45 -5.95 -2.67
N GLY A 49 -3.58 -7.28 -2.62
CA GLY A 49 -2.55 -8.21 -3.12
C GLY A 49 -1.29 -8.22 -2.26
N GLU A 50 -1.42 -7.89 -0.98
CA GLU A 50 -0.33 -7.91 0.01
C GLU A 50 -0.26 -9.29 0.66
N CYS A 51 0.95 -9.73 1.02
CA CYS A 51 1.14 -10.92 1.83
C CYS A 51 1.32 -10.51 3.29
N MET A 52 0.35 -10.85 4.14
CA MET A 52 0.42 -10.65 5.58
C MET A 52 1.08 -11.87 6.23
N CYS A 53 2.14 -11.66 7.00
CA CYS A 53 2.82 -12.74 7.70
C CYS A 53 2.01 -13.23 8.90
N LYS A 54 1.97 -14.54 9.10
CA LYS A 54 1.25 -15.15 10.24
C LYS A 54 1.98 -14.93 11.56
N ASN A 55 3.31 -14.92 11.52
CA ASN A 55 4.11 -14.65 12.70
C ASN A 55 3.96 -13.17 13.06
N GLU A 56 3.80 -12.92 14.37
CA GLU A 56 3.68 -11.56 14.89
C GLU A 56 5.05 -10.90 15.02
N GLY A 57 5.04 -9.57 15.00
CA GLY A 57 6.25 -8.77 15.20
C GLY A 57 7.00 -8.43 13.91
N LYS A 58 7.94 -7.50 14.03
CA LYS A 58 8.66 -6.87 12.92
C LYS A 58 9.60 -7.83 12.18
N GLU A 59 10.08 -8.86 12.87
CA GLU A 59 11.02 -9.85 12.33
C GLU A 59 10.34 -10.93 11.47
N ALA A 60 9.01 -10.97 11.48
CA ALA A 60 8.23 -11.95 10.71
C ALA A 60 8.31 -11.75 9.19
N CYS A 61 8.84 -10.61 8.72
CA CYS A 61 9.11 -10.34 7.32
C CYS A 61 10.59 -9.99 7.13
N GLN A 62 11.23 -10.64 6.15
CA GLN A 62 12.60 -10.34 5.73
C GLN A 62 12.59 -9.77 4.31
N GLY A 63 13.27 -8.66 4.09
CA GLY A 63 13.40 -8.03 2.77
C GLY A 63 13.48 -6.51 2.83
N SER A 64 13.83 -5.90 1.71
CA SER A 64 14.09 -4.46 1.58
C SER A 64 12.85 -3.57 1.79
N LYS A 65 11.64 -4.09 1.52
CA LYS A 65 10.37 -3.33 1.59
C LYS A 65 9.33 -3.96 2.52
N CYS A 66 9.76 -4.72 3.51
CA CYS A 66 8.86 -5.21 4.55
C CYS A 66 8.22 -4.04 5.31
N GLN A 67 6.91 -4.11 5.51
CA GLN A 67 6.14 -3.15 6.28
C GLN A 67 5.69 -3.78 7.59
N TYR A 68 5.55 -2.94 8.62
CA TYR A 68 5.05 -3.37 9.92
C TYR A 68 4.03 -2.35 10.41
N ALA A 69 2.79 -2.81 10.58
CA ALA A 69 1.70 -2.00 11.10
C ALA A 69 0.73 -2.87 11.89
N TYR A 70 0.11 -2.28 12.92
CA TYR A 70 -0.93 -2.95 13.73
C TYR A 70 -0.51 -4.32 14.31
N GLY A 71 0.78 -4.49 14.63
CA GLY A 71 1.30 -5.74 15.19
C GLY A 71 1.67 -6.82 14.17
N THR A 72 1.43 -6.56 12.88
CA THR A 72 1.65 -7.52 11.79
C THR A 72 2.69 -7.01 10.81
N SER A 73 3.53 -7.93 10.32
CA SER A 73 4.43 -7.66 9.20
C SER A 73 3.78 -8.10 7.89
N PHE A 74 3.97 -7.31 6.84
CA PHE A 74 3.44 -7.62 5.51
C PHE A 74 4.33 -7.04 4.41
N TYR A 75 4.19 -7.54 3.19
CA TYR A 75 4.86 -6.99 2.03
C TYR A 75 3.95 -6.97 0.81
N HIS A 76 4.25 -6.04 -0.08
CA HIS A 76 3.53 -5.82 -1.33
C HIS A 76 4.17 -6.63 -2.46
N TYR A 77 3.40 -6.98 -3.50
CA TYR A 77 3.87 -7.75 -4.66
C TYR A 77 5.00 -7.10 -5.47
N SER A 78 5.24 -5.81 -5.26
CA SER A 78 6.36 -5.07 -5.83
C SER A 78 7.68 -5.24 -5.05
N CYS A 79 7.68 -6.08 -4.01
CA CYS A 79 8.89 -6.49 -3.31
C CYS A 79 9.33 -7.88 -3.77
N GLU A 80 10.43 -7.93 -4.51
CA GLU A 80 10.96 -9.17 -5.10
C GLU A 80 11.82 -9.97 -4.10
N ASP A 81 12.36 -9.32 -3.06
CA ASP A 81 13.21 -9.93 -2.05
C ASP A 81 12.50 -10.16 -0.70
N CYS A 82 11.22 -9.80 -0.61
CA CYS A 82 10.44 -9.95 0.61
C CYS A 82 9.91 -11.38 0.78
N LYS A 83 9.95 -11.89 2.02
CA LYS A 83 9.35 -13.15 2.41
C LYS A 83 8.92 -13.15 3.87
N CYS A 84 7.88 -13.92 4.19
CA CYS A 84 7.54 -14.22 5.57
C CYS A 84 8.43 -15.35 6.09
N VAL A 85 8.82 -15.26 7.36
CA VAL A 85 9.63 -16.27 8.08
C VAL A 85 8.93 -16.80 9.31
#